data_AF-A0A813VJI2-F1
#
_entry.id   AF-A0A813VJI2-F1
#
_cell.length_a   1.000
_cell.length_b   1.000
_cell.length_c   1.000
_cell.angle_alpha   90.00
_cell.angle_beta   90.00
_cell.angle_gamma   90.00
#
_symmetry.space_group_name_H-M   'P 1'
#
loop_
_entity.id
_entity.type
_entity.pdbx_description
1 polymer ?
#
loop_
_entity_poly.entity_id
_entity_poly.type
_entity_poly.pdbx_seq_one_letter_code
_entity_poly.pdbx_strand_id
1 'polypeptide(L)'
;MYNTPNHPILDDVVYWDPHPQPSNDTCLGSLLVDHYGHLDAPTIIRNITSQLRTGNTLNLVLDYAENAAYLAYSAPDDPQGPLEAFNRIHTRLDMAKLFAEPAPK
;
A
#
# COMPACT_ATOMS: atom_id res chain seq x y z
N MET A 1 -1.85 -20.03 9.20
CA MET A 1 -2.68 -19.56 8.06
C MET A 1 -3.04 -20.76 7.20
N TYR A 2 -4.25 -20.83 6.67
CA TYR A 2 -4.67 -21.90 5.77
C TYR A 2 -4.28 -21.53 4.34
N ASN A 3 -3.54 -22.39 3.64
CA ASN A 3 -3.22 -22.20 2.22
C ASN A 3 -4.47 -22.50 1.38
N THR A 4 -5.13 -21.47 0.87
CA THR A 4 -6.35 -21.59 0.05
C THR A 4 -6.25 -20.67 -1.17
N PRO A 5 -7.05 -20.89 -2.23
CA PRO A 5 -7.02 -20.01 -3.41
C PRO A 5 -7.21 -18.52 -3.11
N ASN A 6 -7.99 -18.18 -2.08
CA ASN A 6 -8.22 -16.78 -1.67
C ASN A 6 -7.35 -16.33 -0.49
N HIS A 7 -6.52 -17.23 0.05
CA HIS A 7 -5.53 -16.91 1.07
C HIS A 7 -4.24 -17.72 0.83
N PRO A 8 -3.58 -17.57 -0.33
CA PRO A 8 -2.37 -18.33 -0.64
C PRO A 8 -1.25 -18.00 0.35
N ILE A 9 -0.44 -19.01 0.68
CA ILE A 9 0.85 -18.75 1.32
C ILE A 9 1.84 -18.38 0.21
N LEU A 10 2.44 -17.21 0.36
CA LEU A 10 3.46 -16.68 -0.54
C LEU A 10 4.77 -16.61 0.25
N ASP A 11 5.83 -17.20 -0.27
CA ASP A 11 7.15 -17.14 0.38
C ASP A 11 7.58 -15.67 0.53
N ASP A 12 8.12 -15.35 1.71
CA ASP A 12 8.58 -14.02 2.11
C ASP A 12 7.51 -12.90 2.09
N VAL A 13 6.22 -13.24 1.98
CA VAL A 13 5.11 -12.28 1.98
C VAL A 13 4.12 -12.58 3.10
N VAL A 14 3.89 -11.57 3.94
CA VAL A 14 2.83 -11.57 4.95
C VAL A 14 1.83 -10.49 4.57
N TYR A 15 0.55 -10.83 4.60
CA TYR A 15 -0.52 -9.90 4.26
C TYR A 15 -1.77 -10.15 5.09
N TRP A 16 -2.62 -9.13 5.17
CA TRP A 16 -3.91 -9.17 5.85
C TRP A 16 -4.97 -8.56 4.94
N ASP A 17 -5.91 -9.37 4.49
CA ASP A 17 -7.00 -8.91 3.65
C ASP A 17 -8.04 -8.15 4.51
N PRO A 18 -8.40 -6.89 4.16
CA PRO A 18 -9.46 -6.17 4.88
C PRO A 18 -10.85 -6.80 4.69
N HIS A 19 -11.03 -7.62 3.65
CA HIS A 19 -12.30 -8.25 3.32
C HIS A 19 -12.28 -9.75 3.68
N PRO A 20 -13.39 -10.30 4.20
CA PRO A 20 -13.53 -11.73 4.34
C PRO A 20 -13.52 -12.39 2.95
N GLN A 21 -12.80 -13.49 2.79
CA GLN A 21 -12.74 -14.22 1.53
C GLN A 21 -13.26 -15.67 1.68
N PRO A 22 -14.04 -16.20 0.72
CA PRO A 22 -14.51 -15.55 -0.52
C PRO A 22 -15.57 -14.46 -0.29
N SER A 23 -15.50 -13.37 -1.06
CA SER A 23 -16.58 -12.38 -1.20
C SER A 23 -16.68 -11.85 -2.64
N ASN A 24 -17.52 -10.82 -2.85
CA ASN A 24 -17.57 -10.07 -4.11
C ASN A 24 -16.56 -8.91 -4.15
N ASP A 25 -15.79 -8.72 -3.08
CA ASP A 25 -14.74 -7.72 -3.02
C ASP A 25 -13.46 -8.24 -3.66
N THR A 26 -12.62 -7.31 -4.13
CA THR A 26 -11.29 -7.65 -4.62
C THR A 26 -10.49 -8.40 -3.54
N CYS A 27 -9.92 -9.55 -3.92
CA CYS A 27 -9.10 -10.39 -3.04
C CYS A 27 -7.64 -9.91 -3.05
N LEU A 28 -7.10 -9.55 -1.88
CA LEU A 28 -5.70 -9.15 -1.73
C LEU A 28 -4.75 -10.29 -2.12
N GLY A 29 -5.08 -11.52 -1.74
CA GLY A 29 -4.28 -12.69 -2.09
C GLY A 29 -4.12 -12.86 -3.60
N SER A 30 -5.19 -12.65 -4.38
CA SER A 30 -5.14 -12.71 -5.84
C SER A 30 -4.25 -11.62 -6.44
N LEU A 31 -4.39 -10.36 -5.96
CA LEU A 31 -3.54 -9.26 -6.42
C LEU A 31 -2.05 -9.50 -6.12
N LEU A 32 -1.74 -10.08 -4.95
CA LEU A 32 -0.37 -10.41 -4.58
C LEU A 32 0.20 -11.54 -5.44
N VAL A 33 -0.61 -12.52 -5.82
CA VAL A 33 -0.21 -13.58 -6.76
C VAL A 33 0.07 -13.00 -8.15
N ASP A 34 -0.80 -12.13 -8.64
CA ASP A 34 -0.66 -11.51 -9.98
C ASP A 34 0.61 -10.67 -10.11
N HIS A 35 1.10 -10.12 -9.00
CA HIS A 35 2.30 -9.29 -8.92
C HIS A 35 3.47 -9.97 -8.17
N TYR A 36 3.41 -11.29 -7.98
CA TYR A 36 4.39 -11.99 -7.16
C TYR A 36 5.81 -11.88 -7.76
N GLY A 37 6.78 -11.56 -6.91
CA GLY A 37 8.15 -11.24 -7.32
C GLY A 37 8.37 -9.81 -7.83
N HIS A 38 7.31 -9.00 -7.97
CA HIS A 38 7.36 -7.59 -8.37
C HIS A 38 6.54 -6.70 -7.42
N LEU A 39 6.70 -6.91 -6.10
CA LEU A 39 6.01 -6.15 -5.06
C LEU A 39 6.77 -4.85 -4.69
N ASP A 40 7.24 -4.11 -5.69
CA ASP A 40 7.89 -2.81 -5.50
C ASP A 40 6.89 -1.71 -5.15
N ALA A 41 7.37 -0.58 -4.62
CA ALA A 41 6.50 0.50 -4.16
C ALA A 41 5.51 1.01 -5.26
N PRO A 42 5.93 1.24 -6.52
CA PRO A 42 4.99 1.59 -7.59
C PRO A 42 3.87 0.58 -7.78
N THR A 43 4.18 -0.72 -7.72
CA THR A 43 3.22 -1.81 -7.90
C THR A 43 2.26 -1.88 -6.70
N ILE A 44 2.77 -1.83 -5.47
CA ILE A 44 1.93 -1.79 -4.27
C ILE A 44 0.96 -0.60 -4.32
N ILE A 45 1.45 0.59 -4.67
CA ILE A 45 0.63 1.81 -4.72
C ILE A 45 -0.45 1.70 -5.79
N ARG A 46 -0.07 1.38 -7.03
CA ARG A 46 -0.98 1.49 -8.19
C ARG A 46 -1.88 0.30 -8.40
N ASN A 47 -1.43 -0.89 -8.03
CA ASN A 47 -2.09 -2.14 -8.38
C ASN A 47 -2.68 -2.86 -7.17
N ILE A 48 -2.24 -2.54 -5.95
CA ILE A 48 -2.75 -3.20 -4.74
C ILE A 48 -3.60 -2.23 -3.92
N THR A 49 -3.01 -1.16 -3.40
CA THR A 49 -3.70 -0.32 -2.42
C THR A 49 -4.88 0.45 -3.00
N SER A 50 -4.78 0.89 -4.26
CA SER A 50 -5.85 1.53 -5.02
C SER A 50 -7.04 0.59 -5.26
N GLN A 51 -6.78 -0.66 -5.67
CA GLN A 51 -7.78 -1.67 -5.99
C GLN A 51 -8.55 -2.14 -4.75
N LEU A 52 -7.84 -2.25 -3.63
CA LEU A 52 -8.43 -2.62 -2.34
C LEU A 52 -9.02 -1.43 -1.59
N ARG A 53 -8.86 -0.20 -2.11
CA ARG A 53 -9.29 1.04 -1.46
C ARG A 53 -8.79 1.15 -0.01
N THR A 54 -7.56 0.69 0.24
CA THR A 54 -6.96 0.68 1.59
C THR A 54 -6.11 1.91 1.85
N GLY A 55 -6.24 2.50 3.03
CA GLY A 55 -5.59 3.76 3.39
C GLY A 55 -6.42 4.97 2.95
N ASN A 56 -7.61 5.13 3.50
CA ASN A 56 -8.51 6.24 3.17
C ASN A 56 -7.92 7.60 3.55
N THR A 57 -7.41 7.75 4.77
CA THR A 57 -6.86 9.02 5.29
C THR A 57 -5.35 9.13 5.15
N LEU A 58 -4.64 8.02 5.28
CA LEU A 58 -3.21 7.88 5.07
C LEU A 58 -2.98 6.58 4.31
N ASN A 59 -2.24 6.66 3.21
CA ASN A 59 -1.69 5.49 2.54
C ASN A 59 -0.15 5.58 2.66
N LEU A 60 0.46 4.56 3.26
CA LEU A 60 1.88 4.50 3.56
C LEU A 60 2.47 3.21 2.99
N VAL A 61 3.53 3.35 2.19
CA VAL A 61 4.35 2.23 1.70
C VAL A 61 5.79 2.48 2.12
N LEU A 62 6.39 1.50 2.78
CA LEU A 62 7.77 1.55 3.24
C LEU A 62 8.61 0.61 2.36
N ASP A 63 9.56 1.18 1.63
CA ASP A 63 10.51 0.43 0.82
C ASP A 63 11.85 0.37 1.53
N TYR A 64 12.10 -0.75 2.21
CA TYR A 64 13.34 -0.97 2.94
C TYR A 64 14.55 -1.21 2.04
N ALA A 65 14.34 -1.70 0.81
CA ALA A 65 15.43 -1.95 -0.13
C ALA A 65 15.99 -0.63 -0.68
N GLU A 66 15.11 0.33 -0.98
CA GLU A 66 15.50 1.69 -1.40
C GLU A 66 15.74 2.66 -0.24
N ASN A 67 15.46 2.25 1.00
CA ASN A 67 15.42 3.12 2.17
C ASN A 67 14.55 4.38 1.92
N ALA A 68 13.33 4.16 1.45
CA ALA A 68 12.38 5.19 1.06
C ALA A 68 11.00 4.97 1.69
N ALA A 69 10.29 6.05 1.97
CA ALA A 69 8.89 6.01 2.37
C ALA A 69 8.03 6.73 1.34
N TYR A 70 6.90 6.15 0.97
CA TYR A 70 5.92 6.74 0.07
C TYR A 70 4.65 6.97 0.87
N LEU A 71 4.20 8.22 0.94
CA LEU A 71 3.01 8.57 1.70
C LEU A 71 2.08 9.50 0.94
N ALA A 72 0.79 9.28 1.12
CA ALA A 72 -0.27 10.18 0.70
C ALA A 72 -1.24 10.40 1.86
N TYR A 73 -1.77 11.61 1.99
CA TYR A 73 -2.85 11.95 2.92
C TYR A 73 -4.12 12.25 2.14
N SER A 74 -5.30 11.90 2.66
CA SER A 74 -6.57 12.31 2.06
C SER A 74 -6.60 13.82 1.87
N ALA A 75 -7.17 14.28 0.75
CA ALA A 75 -7.44 15.69 0.55
C ALA A 75 -8.87 15.99 1.02
N PRO A 76 -9.08 17.12 1.71
CA PRO A 76 -10.40 17.70 1.73
C PRO A 76 -10.65 18.27 0.33
N ASP A 77 -11.38 17.59 -0.57
CA ASP A 77 -11.97 18.35 -1.66
C ASP A 77 -13.20 17.74 -2.34
N ASP A 78 -14.14 18.65 -2.63
CA ASP A 78 -15.37 18.58 -3.45
C ASP A 78 -16.72 18.16 -2.78
N PRO A 79 -17.89 18.71 -3.22
CA PRO A 79 -19.26 18.28 -2.89
C PRO A 79 -19.58 16.79 -2.87
N GLN A 80 -18.76 15.92 -3.47
CA GLN A 80 -18.95 14.46 -3.43
C GLN A 80 -18.20 13.75 -2.30
N GLY A 81 -17.37 14.45 -1.52
CA GLY A 81 -16.63 13.91 -0.39
C GLY A 81 -15.11 13.93 -0.58
N PRO A 82 -14.33 13.62 0.47
CA PRO A 82 -12.88 13.74 0.45
C PRO A 82 -12.22 12.80 -0.55
N LEU A 83 -11.19 13.28 -1.25
CA LEU A 83 -10.34 12.44 -2.09
C LEU A 83 -9.47 11.53 -1.21
N GLU A 84 -9.73 10.23 -1.23
CA GLU A 84 -9.03 9.25 -0.39
C GLU A 84 -7.55 9.12 -0.77
N ALA A 85 -6.69 8.83 0.22
CA ALA A 85 -5.24 8.82 0.02
C ALA A 85 -4.75 7.76 -0.97
N PHE A 86 -5.40 6.60 -1.07
CA PHE A 86 -5.07 5.57 -2.07
C PHE A 86 -5.32 6.00 -3.53
N ASN A 87 -6.09 7.06 -3.75
CA ASN A 87 -6.32 7.68 -5.06
C ASN A 87 -5.40 8.86 -5.34
N ARG A 88 -4.49 9.20 -4.42
CA ARG A 88 -3.60 10.36 -4.54
C ARG A 88 -2.20 9.97 -4.94
N ILE A 89 -1.48 10.97 -5.46
CA ILE A 89 -0.05 10.86 -5.72
C ILE A 89 0.69 10.80 -4.38
N HIS A 90 1.58 9.82 -4.24
CA HIS A 90 2.47 9.69 -3.07
C HIS A 90 3.65 10.63 -3.15
N THR A 91 3.93 11.28 -2.03
CA THR A 91 5.23 11.92 -1.80
C THR A 91 6.24 10.84 -1.44
N ARG A 92 7.39 10.83 -2.11
CA ARG A 92 8.53 9.96 -1.77
C ARG A 92 9.49 10.71 -0.84
N LEU A 93 9.79 10.11 0.29
CA LEU A 93 10.83 10.53 1.22
C LEU A 93 12.04 9.63 1.06
N ASP A 94 13.21 10.26 0.92
CA ASP A 94 14.50 9.58 1.01
C ASP A 94 14.87 9.47 2.50
N MET A 95 14.67 8.29 3.08
CA MET A 95 14.80 8.10 4.53
C MET A 95 16.26 8.17 4.97
N ALA A 96 17.21 7.78 4.10
CA ALA A 96 18.63 7.93 4.36
C ALA A 96 19.01 9.40 4.57
N LYS A 97 18.52 10.28 3.70
CA LYS A 97 18.72 11.73 3.84
C LYS A 97 18.00 12.29 5.04
N LEU A 98 16.73 11.92 5.24
CA LEU A 98 15.91 12.42 6.34
C LEU A 98 16.55 12.14 7.71
N PHE A 99 17.06 10.93 7.94
CA PHE A 99 17.71 10.59 9.21
C PHE A 99 19.13 11.16 9.35
N ALA A 100 19.73 11.64 8.26
CA ALA A 100 21.01 12.36 8.30
C ALA A 100 20.84 13.87 8.54
N GLU A 101 19.61 14.39 8.61
CA GLU A 101 19.36 15.81 8.87
C GLU A 101 19.85 16.19 10.28
N PRO A 102 20.63 17.28 10.42
CA PRO A 102 21.05 17.76 11.72
C PRO A 102 19.83 18.21 12.52
N ALA A 103 19.88 18.02 13.85
CA ALA A 103 18.83 18.49 14.74
C ALA A 103 18.57 19.99 14.51
N PRO A 104 17.30 20.43 14.54
CA PRO A 104 16.96 21.85 14.46
C PRO A 104 17.74 22.63 15.53
N LYS A 105 18.22 23.82 15.16
CA LYS A 105 18.84 24.75 16.11
C LYS A 105 17.79 25.46 16.95
#